data_AF-A0A967BVK3-F1
#
_entry.id   AF-A0A967BVK3-F1
#
_cell.length_a   1.000
_cell.length_b   1.000
_cell.length_c   1.000
_cell.angle_alpha   90.00
_cell.angle_beta   90.00
_cell.angle_gamma   90.00
#
_symmetry.space_group_name_H-M   'P 1'
#
loop_
_entity.id
_entity.type
_entity.pdbx_description
1 polymer ?
#
loop_
_entity_poly.entity_id
_entity_poly.type
_entity_poly.pdbx_seq_one_letter_code
_entity_poly.pdbx_strand_id
1 'polypeptide(L)'
;MTRFDKLLKTIKKNNPNSDLDMVRLAYDFAKKAHQGQKRMSGEPYIYHSLATAQTLAEIKTDIATIIAGILHDVPEDTDVKLEEIKKNFGGEIEKLVEGITKLGKVKYRGIDRYVENLKKMFIAAAQDPRVMVIKFADRLHNLKTLNYLPEHKQKRIVEETLKIYAPIAGLLGVWRLRWQLEDLCFKYLDNKNYKKLKEKYEIKQQKERTRLINKVKKIISKETKKDNIEYEINGRFKHLYSIWQKMQNKQKKFNEIYDVFAMRILVNSISDCYKMLGVIHTLWKPKKGRFKDFISTPKPNGYRALHTTVFGPEKKLIEFQIRTKQMHEEAIFGIASHWRYKNPTQPYSKWMDDVLRIQRNAKNSKDYMKKLKFDIFNDRIFVFTPKGDVVDLPIGATPVDFAYQVHTEIGNKCVNAIVNEKIERLDTKLKNGDLVEIITEKNRKGPNIDWLKFVKTSIAKNNIKKYAKNQGIFSTLISKIKH
;
A
#
# COMPACT_ATOMS: atom_id res chain seq x y z
N MET A 1 19.48 0.56 29.49
CA MET A 1 18.49 1.49 28.93
C MET A 1 17.16 0.78 28.80
N THR A 2 16.09 1.28 29.45
CA THR A 2 14.80 0.56 29.48
C THR A 2 14.09 0.63 28.13
N ARG A 3 13.10 -0.26 27.88
CA ARG A 3 12.28 -0.21 26.65
C ARG A 3 11.57 1.14 26.49
N PHE A 4 11.14 1.73 27.60
CA PHE A 4 10.48 3.03 27.62
C PHE A 4 11.44 4.19 27.32
N ASP A 5 12.65 4.18 27.90
CA ASP A 5 13.67 5.20 27.56
C ASP A 5 13.99 5.20 26.06
N LYS A 6 14.02 4.01 25.45
CA LYS A 6 14.29 3.86 24.01
C LYS A 6 13.18 4.50 23.19
N LEU A 7 11.93 4.35 23.61
CA LEU A 7 10.77 5.01 23.01
C LEU A 7 10.94 6.52 23.09
N LEU A 8 11.17 7.09 24.28
CA LEU A 8 11.33 8.52 24.46
C LEU A 8 12.48 9.10 23.63
N LYS A 9 13.64 8.42 23.55
CA LYS A 9 14.74 8.85 22.67
C LYS A 9 14.35 8.82 21.19
N THR A 10 13.59 7.82 20.76
CA THR A 10 13.12 7.73 19.37
C THR A 10 12.15 8.87 19.05
N ILE A 11 11.23 9.20 19.97
CA ILE A 11 10.29 10.31 19.82
C ILE A 11 11.04 11.64 19.73
N LYS A 12 11.93 11.96 20.69
CA LYS A 12 12.73 13.20 20.65
C LYS A 12 13.58 13.33 19.38
N LYS A 13 14.18 12.22 18.93
CA LYS A 13 14.97 12.23 17.68
C LYS A 13 14.12 12.62 16.47
N ASN A 14 12.86 12.18 16.45
CA ASN A 14 11.97 12.44 15.33
C ASN A 14 11.26 13.80 15.44
N ASN A 15 10.95 14.25 16.66
CA ASN A 15 10.35 15.55 16.95
C ASN A 15 10.97 16.14 18.23
N PRO A 16 12.02 16.98 18.12
CA PRO A 16 12.73 17.52 19.28
C PRO A 16 11.85 18.32 20.25
N ASN A 17 10.79 18.95 19.73
CA ASN A 17 9.87 19.79 20.49
C ASN A 17 8.65 19.03 21.02
N SER A 18 8.65 17.70 20.95
CA SER A 18 7.54 16.89 21.45
C SER A 18 7.43 17.01 22.97
N ASP A 19 6.26 17.39 23.47
CA ASP A 19 5.89 17.17 24.86
C ASP A 19 5.80 15.65 25.13
N LEU A 20 6.59 15.18 26.08
CA LEU A 20 6.67 13.76 26.45
C LEU A 20 5.87 13.43 27.70
N ASP A 21 5.32 14.42 28.39
CA ASP A 21 4.66 14.21 29.68
C ASP A 21 3.38 13.40 29.48
N MET A 22 2.63 13.68 28.42
CA MET A 22 1.48 12.86 28.01
C MET A 22 1.87 11.41 27.64
N VAL A 23 3.08 11.19 27.09
CA VAL A 23 3.58 9.85 26.77
C VAL A 23 3.96 9.09 28.05
N ARG A 24 4.54 9.79 29.03
CA ARG A 24 4.84 9.23 30.37
C ARG A 24 3.55 8.86 31.11
N LEU A 25 2.58 9.77 31.14
CA LEU A 25 1.26 9.52 31.72
C LEU A 25 0.60 8.28 31.10
N ALA A 26 0.63 8.16 29.77
CA ALA A 26 0.08 7.00 29.07
C ALA A 26 0.80 5.69 29.43
N TYR A 27 2.12 5.73 29.55
CA TYR A 27 2.91 4.57 29.96
C TYR A 27 2.57 4.14 31.39
N ASP A 28 2.52 5.06 32.35
CA ASP A 28 2.22 4.74 33.74
C ASP A 28 0.77 4.23 33.89
N PHE A 29 -0.16 4.84 33.17
CA PHE A 29 -1.55 4.41 33.10
C PHE A 29 -1.69 2.98 32.56
N ALA A 30 -1.08 2.68 31.40
CA ALA A 30 -1.10 1.34 30.82
C ALA A 30 -0.37 0.31 31.68
N LYS A 31 0.75 0.69 32.30
CA LYS A 31 1.52 -0.19 33.19
C LYS A 31 0.70 -0.58 34.43
N LYS A 32 -0.04 0.38 34.99
CA LYS A 32 -0.95 0.13 36.11
C LYS A 32 -2.14 -0.73 35.69
N ALA A 33 -2.76 -0.44 34.55
CA ALA A 33 -3.91 -1.20 34.05
C ALA A 33 -3.55 -2.68 33.80
N HIS A 34 -2.38 -2.95 33.21
CA HIS A 34 -1.90 -4.30 32.92
C HIS A 34 -1.09 -4.91 34.09
N GLN A 35 -1.19 -4.40 35.31
CA GLN A 35 -0.42 -4.90 36.44
C GLN A 35 -0.75 -6.37 36.73
N GLY A 36 0.28 -7.21 36.85
CA GLY A 36 0.12 -8.65 37.05
C GLY A 36 -0.18 -9.45 35.77
N GLN A 37 -0.52 -8.79 34.66
CA GLN A 37 -0.80 -9.45 33.39
C GLN A 37 0.50 -9.82 32.64
N LYS A 38 0.56 -11.06 32.15
CA LYS A 38 1.70 -11.59 31.38
C LYS A 38 1.26 -12.09 30.01
N ARG A 39 2.14 -11.95 29.01
CA ARG A 39 1.96 -12.54 27.67
C ARG A 39 2.24 -14.04 27.72
N MET A 40 1.88 -14.76 26.65
CA MET A 40 2.22 -16.19 26.48
C MET A 40 3.74 -16.46 26.52
N SER A 41 4.57 -15.47 26.24
CA SER A 41 6.03 -15.56 26.38
C SER A 41 6.53 -15.48 27.83
N GLY A 42 5.65 -15.17 28.79
CA GLY A 42 5.98 -14.90 30.19
C GLY A 42 6.38 -13.44 30.49
N GLU A 43 6.58 -12.61 29.47
CA GLU A 43 6.92 -11.19 29.63
C GLU A 43 5.71 -10.37 30.14
N PRO A 44 5.95 -9.28 30.92
CA PRO A 44 4.91 -8.31 31.29
C PRO A 44 4.17 -7.76 30.07
N TYR A 45 2.84 -7.64 30.16
CA TYR A 45 2.00 -7.23 29.02
C TYR A 45 2.38 -5.85 28.44
N ILE A 46 2.74 -4.89 29.31
CA ILE A 46 3.17 -3.53 28.93
C ILE A 46 4.29 -3.50 27.87
N TYR A 47 5.12 -4.53 27.81
CA TYR A 47 6.17 -4.63 26.80
C TYR A 47 5.65 -4.77 25.38
N HIS A 48 4.47 -5.37 25.20
CA HIS A 48 3.78 -5.38 23.91
C HIS A 48 3.40 -3.96 23.48
N SER A 49 2.71 -3.23 24.37
CA SER A 49 2.25 -1.88 24.10
C SER A 49 3.43 -0.95 23.78
N LEU A 50 4.54 -1.07 24.52
CA LEU A 50 5.76 -0.32 24.24
C LEU A 50 6.39 -0.70 22.89
N ALA A 51 6.34 -1.96 22.48
CA ALA A 51 6.88 -2.38 21.18
C ALA A 51 6.00 -1.89 20.01
N THR A 52 4.68 -1.85 20.20
CA THR A 52 3.73 -1.22 19.28
C THR A 52 4.04 0.28 19.16
N ALA A 53 4.11 0.99 20.29
CA ALA A 53 4.45 2.41 20.34
C ALA A 53 5.83 2.73 19.74
N GLN A 54 6.84 1.89 19.98
CA GLN A 54 8.16 2.02 19.38
C GLN A 54 8.11 1.89 17.86
N THR A 55 7.32 0.96 17.33
CA THR A 55 7.15 0.82 15.88
C THR A 55 6.51 2.07 15.29
N LEU A 56 5.50 2.64 15.96
CA LEU A 56 4.84 3.88 15.55
C LEU A 56 5.79 5.08 15.58
N ALA A 57 6.57 5.23 16.66
CA ALA A 57 7.60 6.25 16.76
C ALA A 57 8.65 6.10 15.66
N GLU A 58 9.10 4.88 15.34
CA GLU A 58 10.07 4.63 14.27
C GLU A 58 9.57 4.99 12.87
N ILE A 59 8.26 4.96 12.65
CA ILE A 59 7.63 5.42 11.39
C ILE A 59 7.19 6.88 11.44
N LYS A 60 7.62 7.62 12.47
CA LYS A 60 7.45 9.07 12.64
C LYS A 60 5.98 9.53 12.69
N THR A 61 5.08 8.74 13.29
CA THR A 61 3.69 9.18 13.52
C THR A 61 3.62 10.31 14.55
N ASP A 62 2.47 10.99 14.62
CA ASP A 62 2.15 11.97 15.63
C ASP A 62 2.06 11.36 17.04
N ILE A 63 2.13 12.22 18.07
CA ILE A 63 2.17 11.82 19.48
C ILE A 63 0.85 11.15 19.89
N ALA A 64 -0.30 11.61 19.41
CA ALA A 64 -1.59 11.01 19.75
C ALA A 64 -1.68 9.56 19.26
N THR A 65 -1.21 9.28 18.04
CA THR A 65 -1.08 7.90 17.53
C THR A 65 -0.17 7.03 18.39
N ILE A 66 0.96 7.58 18.86
CA ILE A 66 1.90 6.84 19.71
C ILE A 66 1.27 6.53 21.08
N ILE A 67 0.59 7.50 21.69
CA ILE A 67 -0.14 7.31 22.95
C ILE A 67 -1.24 6.27 22.78
N ALA A 68 -2.05 6.38 21.72
CA ALA A 68 -3.07 5.38 21.42
C ALA A 68 -2.47 3.98 21.22
N GLY A 69 -1.26 3.87 20.65
CA GLY A 69 -0.51 2.61 20.59
C GLY A 69 -0.07 2.05 21.94
N ILE A 70 0.22 2.90 22.94
CA ILE A 70 0.49 2.46 24.32
C ILE A 70 -0.81 1.94 24.97
N LEU A 71 -1.93 2.58 24.68
CA LEU A 71 -3.23 2.31 25.30
C LEU A 71 -4.10 1.28 24.56
N HIS A 72 -3.65 0.78 23.39
CA HIS A 72 -4.53 0.12 22.42
C HIS A 72 -5.31 -1.11 22.92
N ASP A 73 -4.73 -1.87 23.85
CA ASP A 73 -5.34 -3.08 24.44
C ASP A 73 -5.92 -2.82 25.84
N VAL A 74 -5.73 -1.63 26.41
CA VAL A 74 -6.15 -1.33 27.79
C VAL A 74 -7.66 -1.55 27.97
N PRO A 75 -8.57 -1.03 27.12
CA PRO A 75 -10.01 -1.26 27.29
C PRO A 75 -10.49 -2.66 26.89
N GLU A 76 -9.65 -3.47 26.24
CA GLU A 76 -10.02 -4.83 25.82
C GLU A 76 -9.59 -5.87 26.86
N ASP A 77 -8.45 -5.66 27.51
CA ASP A 77 -7.82 -6.63 28.41
C ASP A 77 -7.90 -6.26 29.90
N THR A 78 -8.45 -5.09 30.24
CA THR A 78 -8.55 -4.59 31.62
C THR A 78 -9.94 -3.99 31.88
N ASP A 79 -10.25 -3.68 33.15
CA ASP A 79 -11.54 -3.09 33.55
C ASP A 79 -11.67 -1.59 33.20
N VAL A 80 -10.62 -0.98 32.65
CA VAL A 80 -10.59 0.44 32.31
C VAL A 80 -11.56 0.75 31.17
N LYS A 81 -12.45 1.72 31.39
CA LYS A 81 -13.43 2.16 30.37
C LYS A 81 -12.85 3.21 29.42
N LEU A 82 -13.41 3.30 28.21
CA LEU A 82 -13.06 4.35 27.23
C LEU A 82 -13.29 5.77 27.78
N GLU A 83 -14.28 5.95 28.65
CA GLU A 83 -14.57 7.22 29.32
C GLU A 83 -13.39 7.71 30.17
N GLU A 84 -12.67 6.79 30.83
CA GLU A 84 -11.47 7.13 31.60
C GLU A 84 -10.32 7.55 30.68
N ILE A 85 -10.17 6.91 29.52
CA ILE A 85 -9.20 7.32 28.51
C ILE A 85 -9.54 8.73 28.00
N LYS A 86 -10.80 9.02 27.72
CA LYS A 86 -11.25 10.36 27.30
C LYS A 86 -10.94 11.42 28.35
N LYS A 87 -11.18 11.10 29.63
CA LYS A 87 -10.93 12.03 30.75
C LYS A 87 -9.44 12.36 30.91
N ASN A 88 -8.55 11.37 30.76
CA ASN A 88 -7.12 11.56 30.97
C ASN A 88 -6.36 12.05 29.73
N PHE A 89 -6.80 11.68 28.53
CA PHE A 89 -6.05 11.88 27.28
C PHE A 89 -6.82 12.64 26.19
N GLY A 90 -8.08 12.99 26.44
CA GLY A 90 -8.92 13.73 25.50
C GLY A 90 -9.64 12.85 24.46
N GLY A 91 -10.58 13.47 23.74
CA GLY A 91 -11.46 12.77 22.80
C GLY A 91 -10.78 12.27 21.52
N GLU A 92 -9.62 12.82 21.15
CA GLU A 92 -8.89 12.33 19.97
C GLU A 92 -8.29 10.94 20.23
N ILE A 93 -7.56 10.78 21.34
CA ILE A 93 -6.93 9.50 21.71
C ILE A 93 -8.00 8.45 22.03
N GLU A 94 -9.09 8.83 22.69
CA GLU A 94 -10.21 7.92 22.94
C GLU A 94 -10.80 7.36 21.64
N LYS A 95 -11.09 8.20 20.64
CA LYS A 95 -11.59 7.73 19.33
C LYS A 95 -10.63 6.77 18.63
N LEU A 96 -9.32 7.01 18.72
CA LEU A 96 -8.31 6.11 18.17
C LEU A 96 -8.35 4.75 18.86
N VAL A 97 -8.36 4.72 20.19
CA VAL A 97 -8.40 3.49 20.98
C VAL A 97 -9.72 2.74 20.74
N GLU A 98 -10.86 3.44 20.75
CA GLU A 98 -12.17 2.87 20.45
C GLU A 98 -12.20 2.21 19.06
N GLY A 99 -11.65 2.90 18.06
CA GLY A 99 -11.51 2.38 16.70
C GLY A 99 -10.74 1.06 16.64
N ILE A 100 -9.69 0.92 17.45
CA ILE A 100 -8.88 -0.31 17.51
C ILE A 100 -9.66 -1.44 18.19
N THR A 101 -10.30 -1.19 19.33
CA THR A 101 -11.08 -2.20 20.07
C THR A 101 -12.23 -2.75 19.22
N LYS A 102 -12.86 -1.91 18.38
CA LYS A 102 -13.93 -2.32 17.45
C LYS A 102 -13.46 -3.34 16.39
N LEU A 103 -12.16 -3.32 16.04
CA LEU A 103 -11.56 -4.26 15.08
C LEU A 103 -11.32 -5.66 15.69
N GLY A 104 -11.12 -5.76 17.00
CA GLY A 104 -10.85 -7.04 17.69
C GLY A 104 -12.06 -7.98 17.79
N LYS A 105 -13.27 -7.41 17.95
CA LYS A 105 -14.50 -8.17 18.22
C LYS A 105 -15.15 -8.73 16.96
N VAL A 106 -14.84 -9.96 16.53
CA VAL A 106 -15.53 -10.63 15.39
C VAL A 106 -16.07 -12.01 15.77
N LYS A 107 -17.40 -12.17 15.68
CA LYS A 107 -18.14 -13.39 16.08
C LYS A 107 -18.30 -14.45 14.98
N TYR A 108 -17.87 -14.18 13.75
CA TYR A 108 -18.13 -15.04 12.58
C TYR A 108 -17.06 -16.15 12.39
N ARG A 109 -17.41 -17.20 11.65
CA ARG A 109 -16.51 -18.32 11.26
C ARG A 109 -16.23 -18.31 9.74
N GLY A 110 -15.15 -18.97 9.31
CA GLY A 110 -14.86 -19.19 7.89
C GLY A 110 -14.70 -17.93 7.03
N ILE A 111 -15.25 -17.96 5.81
CA ILE A 111 -15.18 -16.87 4.81
C ILE A 111 -15.93 -15.61 5.29
N ASP A 112 -17.04 -15.77 6.01
CA ASP A 112 -17.82 -14.63 6.49
C ASP A 112 -17.04 -13.82 7.54
N ARG A 113 -16.19 -14.48 8.35
CA ARG A 113 -15.24 -13.80 9.24
C ARG A 113 -14.24 -12.93 8.47
N TYR A 114 -13.69 -13.47 7.40
CA TYR A 114 -12.72 -12.75 6.55
C TYR A 114 -13.34 -11.50 5.91
N VAL A 115 -14.56 -11.65 5.38
CA VAL A 115 -15.36 -10.58 4.80
C VAL A 115 -15.65 -9.48 5.81
N GLU A 116 -16.13 -9.84 7.00
CA GLU A 116 -16.49 -8.85 8.02
C GLU A 116 -15.25 -8.16 8.60
N ASN A 117 -14.14 -8.90 8.82
CA ASN A 117 -12.85 -8.32 9.22
C ASN A 117 -12.39 -7.26 8.22
N LEU A 118 -12.41 -7.59 6.93
CA LEU A 118 -12.03 -6.65 5.87
C LEU A 118 -12.92 -5.40 5.89
N LYS A 119 -14.25 -5.58 5.93
CA LYS A 119 -15.20 -4.48 5.98
C LYS A 119 -14.91 -3.53 7.16
N LYS A 120 -14.73 -4.07 8.36
CA LYS A 120 -14.39 -3.28 9.55
C LYS A 120 -13.07 -2.53 9.38
N MET A 121 -12.04 -3.18 8.85
CA MET A 121 -10.75 -2.53 8.60
C MET A 121 -10.86 -1.40 7.57
N PHE A 122 -11.66 -1.56 6.52
CA PHE A 122 -11.90 -0.49 5.54
C PHE A 122 -12.66 0.70 6.12
N ILE A 123 -13.69 0.44 6.94
CA ILE A 123 -14.44 1.50 7.62
C ILE A 123 -13.53 2.28 8.57
N ALA A 124 -12.75 1.57 9.39
CA ALA A 124 -11.80 2.18 10.30
C ALA A 124 -10.74 3.00 9.54
N ALA A 125 -10.19 2.45 8.44
CA ALA A 125 -9.23 3.16 7.59
C ALA A 125 -9.79 4.46 7.00
N ALA A 126 -11.07 4.45 6.64
CA ALA A 126 -11.72 5.59 6.02
C ALA A 126 -12.18 6.65 7.04
N GLN A 127 -12.47 6.26 8.28
CA GLN A 127 -12.80 7.19 9.36
C GLN A 127 -11.54 7.85 9.92
N ASP A 128 -10.55 7.05 10.31
CA ASP A 128 -9.24 7.53 10.72
C ASP A 128 -8.15 6.50 10.37
N PRO A 129 -7.34 6.75 9.33
CA PRO A 129 -6.30 5.82 8.90
C PRO A 129 -5.21 5.58 9.95
N ARG A 130 -5.10 6.41 11.01
CA ARG A 130 -4.19 6.17 12.15
C ARG A 130 -4.53 4.89 12.90
N VAL A 131 -5.82 4.55 13.01
CA VAL A 131 -6.30 3.30 13.62
C VAL A 131 -5.67 2.09 12.92
N MET A 132 -5.60 2.13 11.58
CA MET A 132 -4.99 1.04 10.81
C MET A 132 -3.48 0.95 11.01
N VAL A 133 -2.79 2.09 11.10
CA VAL A 133 -1.35 2.13 11.35
C VAL A 133 -1.01 1.55 12.71
N ILE A 134 -1.80 1.85 13.75
CA ILE A 134 -1.67 1.23 15.07
C ILE A 134 -1.90 -0.29 14.97
N LYS A 135 -2.94 -0.73 14.25
CA LYS A 135 -3.22 -2.16 14.10
C LYS A 135 -2.14 -2.91 13.32
N PHE A 136 -1.49 -2.28 12.34
CA PHE A 136 -0.35 -2.85 11.64
C PHE A 136 0.88 -2.97 12.55
N ALA A 137 1.15 -1.96 13.39
CA ALA A 137 2.23 -2.00 14.37
C ALA A 137 2.02 -3.10 15.42
N ASP A 138 0.80 -3.23 15.95
CA ASP A 138 0.38 -4.34 16.83
C ASP A 138 0.59 -5.69 16.12
N ARG A 139 0.01 -5.86 14.93
CA ARG A 139 0.15 -7.10 14.14
C ARG A 139 1.62 -7.44 13.86
N LEU A 140 2.45 -6.44 13.59
CA LEU A 140 3.89 -6.64 13.38
C LEU A 140 4.57 -7.17 14.64
N HIS A 141 4.24 -6.65 15.83
CA HIS A 141 4.77 -7.19 17.07
C HIS A 141 4.31 -8.63 17.32
N ASN A 142 3.02 -8.92 17.08
CA ASN A 142 2.48 -10.28 17.23
C ASN A 142 3.17 -11.29 16.30
N LEU A 143 3.54 -10.89 15.08
CA LEU A 143 4.34 -11.73 14.19
C LEU A 143 5.78 -11.95 14.69
N LYS A 144 6.38 -10.97 15.37
CA LYS A 144 7.73 -11.12 15.96
C LYS A 144 7.74 -12.14 17.11
N THR A 145 6.66 -12.21 17.88
CA THR A 145 6.49 -13.14 19.01
C THR A 145 5.61 -14.35 18.66
N LEU A 146 5.41 -14.65 17.38
CA LEU A 146 4.44 -15.65 16.93
C LEU A 146 4.85 -17.09 17.30
N ASN A 147 6.15 -17.32 17.52
CA ASN A 147 6.73 -18.62 17.88
C ASN A 147 6.22 -19.21 19.21
N TYR A 148 5.65 -18.40 20.10
CA TYR A 148 5.09 -18.85 21.38
C TYR A 148 3.65 -19.38 21.26
N LEU A 149 3.03 -19.32 20.07
CA LEU A 149 1.68 -19.82 19.84
C LEU A 149 1.68 -21.22 19.21
N PRO A 150 0.61 -22.02 19.38
CA PRO A 150 0.44 -23.28 18.67
C PRO A 150 0.42 -23.11 17.14
N GLU A 151 0.91 -24.10 16.40
CA GLU A 151 1.11 -24.03 14.94
C GLU A 151 -0.16 -23.63 14.16
N HIS A 152 -1.33 -24.14 14.55
CA HIS A 152 -2.60 -23.76 13.91
C HIS A 152 -2.91 -22.25 14.04
N LYS A 153 -2.57 -21.63 15.19
CA LYS A 153 -2.72 -20.18 15.37
C LYS A 153 -1.68 -19.43 14.55
N GLN A 154 -0.44 -19.95 14.46
CA GLN A 154 0.61 -19.35 13.64
C GLN A 154 0.19 -19.28 12.17
N LYS A 155 -0.25 -20.40 11.58
CA LYS A 155 -0.74 -20.47 10.20
C LYS A 155 -1.88 -19.49 9.96
N ARG A 156 -2.87 -19.46 10.85
CA ARG A 156 -4.01 -18.53 10.74
C ARG A 156 -3.56 -17.06 10.72
N ILE A 157 -2.68 -16.66 11.64
CA ILE A 157 -2.20 -15.27 11.75
C ILE A 157 -1.37 -14.88 10.53
N VAL A 158 -0.54 -15.78 10.01
CA VAL A 158 0.28 -15.57 8.81
C VAL A 158 -0.61 -15.40 7.58
N GLU A 159 -1.58 -16.28 7.39
CA GLU A 159 -2.53 -16.18 6.27
C GLU A 159 -3.35 -14.89 6.33
N GLU A 160 -3.88 -14.56 7.51
CA GLU A 160 -4.63 -13.32 7.71
C GLU A 160 -3.76 -12.10 7.40
N THR A 161 -2.52 -12.10 7.85
CA THR A 161 -1.59 -10.98 7.60
C THR A 161 -1.35 -10.80 6.10
N LEU A 162 -1.07 -11.86 5.35
CA LEU A 162 -0.79 -11.78 3.93
C LEU A 162 -2.04 -11.47 3.08
N LYS A 163 -3.21 -12.00 3.45
CA LYS A 163 -4.45 -11.82 2.69
C LYS A 163 -5.20 -10.53 3.04
N ILE A 164 -4.89 -9.90 4.17
CA ILE A 164 -5.61 -8.73 4.69
C ILE A 164 -4.65 -7.58 5.01
N TYR A 165 -3.81 -7.75 6.03
CA TYR A 165 -3.04 -6.64 6.61
C TYR A 165 -2.00 -6.06 5.64
N ALA A 166 -1.19 -6.90 4.99
CA ALA A 166 -0.17 -6.46 4.06
C ALA A 166 -0.75 -5.74 2.82
N PRO A 167 -1.82 -6.25 2.16
CA PRO A 167 -2.52 -5.54 1.10
C PRO A 167 -3.03 -4.15 1.53
N ILE A 168 -3.71 -4.04 2.69
CA ILE A 168 -4.25 -2.76 3.16
C ILE A 168 -3.12 -1.79 3.53
N ALA A 169 -2.03 -2.27 4.13
CA ALA A 169 -0.85 -1.43 4.38
C ALA A 169 -0.24 -0.89 3.08
N GLY A 170 -0.24 -1.68 2.00
CA GLY A 170 0.19 -1.24 0.67
C GLY A 170 -0.72 -0.19 0.05
N LEU A 171 -2.03 -0.35 0.24
CA LEU A 171 -3.06 0.58 -0.22
C LEU A 171 -2.97 1.94 0.50
N LEU A 172 -2.72 1.93 1.81
CA LEU A 172 -2.45 3.12 2.63
C LEU A 172 -1.06 3.74 2.40
N GLY A 173 -0.24 3.14 1.54
CA GLY A 173 1.11 3.61 1.22
C GLY A 173 2.12 3.41 2.35
N VAL A 174 1.76 2.73 3.44
CA VAL A 174 2.65 2.45 4.58
C VAL A 174 3.56 1.28 4.26
N TRP A 175 4.38 1.46 3.23
CA TRP A 175 5.22 0.42 2.65
C TRP A 175 6.12 -0.21 3.70
N ARG A 176 6.63 0.58 4.65
CA ARG A 176 7.49 0.06 5.71
C ARG A 176 6.86 -1.10 6.48
N LEU A 177 5.64 -0.91 6.95
CA LEU A 177 4.93 -1.95 7.68
C LEU A 177 4.57 -3.11 6.76
N ARG A 178 4.10 -2.83 5.54
CA ARG A 178 3.77 -3.87 4.56
C ARG A 178 4.90 -4.88 4.38
N TRP A 179 6.11 -4.42 4.05
CA TRP A 179 7.20 -5.36 3.77
C TRP A 179 7.69 -6.09 5.01
N GLN A 180 7.67 -5.44 6.18
CA GLN A 180 8.05 -6.09 7.43
C GLN A 180 7.05 -7.19 7.82
N LEU A 181 5.75 -6.95 7.60
CA LEU A 181 4.70 -7.97 7.77
C LEU A 181 4.93 -9.15 6.81
N GLU A 182 5.14 -8.87 5.52
CA GLU A 182 5.40 -9.87 4.48
C GLU A 182 6.63 -10.74 4.78
N ASP A 183 7.77 -10.13 5.15
CA ASP A 183 9.01 -10.85 5.45
C ASP A 183 8.90 -11.69 6.73
N LEU A 184 8.21 -11.20 7.77
CA LEU A 184 7.94 -12.01 8.95
C LEU A 184 7.03 -13.19 8.62
N CYS A 185 5.98 -12.99 7.82
CA CYS A 185 5.13 -14.09 7.34
C CYS A 185 5.93 -15.12 6.54
N PHE A 186 6.86 -14.68 5.70
CA PHE A 186 7.71 -15.57 4.91
C PHE A 186 8.52 -16.54 5.79
N LYS A 187 9.06 -16.05 6.92
CA LYS A 187 9.77 -16.89 7.90
C LYS A 187 8.93 -18.08 8.38
N TYR A 188 7.61 -17.90 8.54
CA TYR A 188 6.71 -18.95 9.01
C TYR A 188 6.13 -19.81 7.88
N LEU A 189 5.99 -19.26 6.66
CA LEU A 189 5.55 -20.03 5.50
C LEU A 189 6.62 -21.03 5.02
N ASP A 190 7.86 -20.58 4.94
CA ASP A 190 8.96 -21.37 4.38
C ASP A 190 10.30 -20.93 5.01
N ASN A 191 10.50 -21.37 6.25
CA ASN A 191 11.70 -21.04 7.03
C ASN A 191 13.00 -21.49 6.33
N LYS A 192 12.95 -22.58 5.56
CA LYS A 192 14.11 -23.12 4.83
C LYS A 192 14.55 -22.13 3.74
N ASN A 193 13.64 -21.70 2.87
CA ASN A 193 13.97 -20.73 1.84
C ASN A 193 14.19 -19.32 2.40
N TYR A 194 13.50 -18.94 3.47
CA TYR A 194 13.78 -17.70 4.19
C TYR A 194 15.24 -17.64 4.66
N LYS A 195 15.71 -18.67 5.38
CA LYS A 195 17.10 -18.75 5.86
C LYS A 195 18.10 -18.77 4.70
N LYS A 196 17.85 -19.57 3.66
CA LYS A 196 18.70 -19.64 2.46
C LYS A 196 18.82 -18.29 1.74
N LEU A 197 17.70 -17.61 1.53
CA LEU A 197 17.69 -16.29 0.89
C LEU A 197 18.38 -15.27 1.79
N LYS A 198 18.11 -15.27 3.09
CA LYS A 198 18.75 -14.40 4.06
C LYS A 198 20.28 -14.56 4.03
N GLU A 199 20.79 -15.79 4.12
CA GLU A 199 22.23 -16.07 4.10
C GLU A 199 22.87 -15.69 2.76
N LYS A 200 22.28 -16.13 1.64
CA LYS A 200 22.81 -15.85 0.29
C LYS A 200 22.82 -14.35 -0.02
N TYR A 201 21.89 -13.59 0.56
CA TYR A 201 21.66 -12.19 0.20
C TYR A 201 22.27 -11.19 1.18
N GLU A 202 22.09 -11.39 2.49
CA GLU A 202 22.66 -10.51 3.52
C GLU A 202 24.16 -10.74 3.70
N ILE A 203 24.66 -11.98 3.50
CA ILE A 203 26.06 -12.32 3.82
C ILE A 203 26.91 -12.38 2.56
N LYS A 204 26.54 -13.21 1.57
CA LYS A 204 27.42 -13.49 0.41
C LYS A 204 27.47 -12.36 -0.62
N GLN A 205 26.35 -11.71 -0.93
CA GLN A 205 26.29 -10.67 -1.97
C GLN A 205 26.50 -9.24 -1.45
N GLN A 206 26.71 -9.04 -0.15
CA GLN A 206 26.94 -7.73 0.44
C GLN A 206 28.18 -7.05 -0.16
N LYS A 207 29.30 -7.76 -0.26
CA LYS A 207 30.60 -7.22 -0.72
C LYS A 207 30.57 -6.81 -2.19
N GLU A 208 30.11 -7.69 -3.08
CA GLU A 208 30.04 -7.41 -4.53
C GLU A 208 29.12 -6.21 -4.82
N ARG A 209 28.01 -6.13 -4.10
CA ARG A 209 27.06 -5.02 -4.23
C ARG A 209 27.62 -3.70 -3.73
N THR A 210 28.27 -3.67 -2.57
CA THR A 210 28.90 -2.44 -2.07
C THR A 210 29.95 -1.94 -3.06
N ARG A 211 30.71 -2.86 -3.68
CA ARG A 211 31.63 -2.52 -4.77
C ARG A 211 30.90 -1.90 -5.98
N LEU A 212 29.79 -2.49 -6.42
CA LEU A 212 28.99 -1.96 -7.52
C LEU A 212 28.40 -0.57 -7.20
N ILE A 213 27.86 -0.37 -5.99
CA ILE A 213 27.35 0.93 -5.53
C ILE A 213 28.46 1.98 -5.57
N ASN A 214 29.63 1.66 -5.01
CA ASN A 214 30.76 2.58 -5.00
C ASN A 214 31.26 2.90 -6.41
N LYS A 215 31.27 1.92 -7.31
CA LYS A 215 31.63 2.11 -8.73
C LYS A 215 30.65 3.06 -9.43
N VAL A 216 29.35 2.81 -9.30
CA VAL A 216 28.32 3.69 -9.87
C VAL A 216 28.38 5.09 -9.24
N LYS A 217 28.55 5.20 -7.92
CA LYS A 217 28.69 6.48 -7.22
C LYS A 217 29.87 7.29 -7.76
N LYS A 218 31.03 6.64 -8.00
CA LYS A 218 32.21 7.28 -8.60
C LYS A 218 31.96 7.79 -10.02
N ILE A 219 31.21 7.04 -10.84
CA ILE A 219 30.90 7.44 -12.22
C ILE A 219 29.93 8.63 -12.21
N ILE A 220 28.82 8.52 -11.46
CA ILE A 220 27.83 9.60 -11.35
C ILE A 220 28.46 10.86 -10.75
N SER A 221 29.36 10.76 -9.77
CA SER A 221 30.00 11.91 -9.14
C SER A 221 30.87 12.74 -10.09
N LYS A 222 31.36 12.16 -11.18
CA LYS A 222 32.17 12.89 -12.17
C LYS A 222 31.30 13.76 -13.06
N GLU A 223 30.15 13.25 -13.49
CA GLU A 223 29.24 13.98 -14.37
C GLU A 223 28.38 15.00 -13.61
N THR A 224 27.90 14.65 -12.42
CA THR A 224 27.05 15.54 -11.59
C THR A 224 27.78 16.78 -11.07
N LYS A 225 29.12 16.79 -11.01
CA LYS A 225 29.91 17.98 -10.70
C LYS A 225 29.71 19.10 -11.73
N LYS A 226 29.42 18.75 -12.99
CA LYS A 226 29.18 19.74 -14.06
C LYS A 226 27.84 20.44 -13.89
N ASP A 227 26.84 19.73 -13.36
CA ASP A 227 25.45 20.19 -13.23
C ASP A 227 25.10 20.70 -11.81
N ASN A 228 26.06 20.70 -10.87
CA ASN A 228 25.91 21.08 -9.47
C ASN A 228 24.71 20.40 -8.76
N ILE A 229 24.47 19.11 -9.05
CA ILE A 229 23.37 18.35 -8.47
C ILE A 229 23.83 17.72 -7.15
N GLU A 230 23.19 18.11 -6.04
CA GLU A 230 23.34 17.38 -4.78
C GLU A 230 22.49 16.10 -4.78
N TYR A 231 23.11 14.97 -4.43
CA TYR A 231 22.41 13.69 -4.40
C TYR A 231 22.96 12.71 -3.36
N GLU A 232 22.12 11.77 -2.94
CA GLU A 232 22.48 10.63 -2.09
C GLU A 232 22.10 9.32 -2.81
N ILE A 233 23.06 8.39 -2.97
CA ILE A 233 22.81 7.08 -3.57
C ILE A 233 22.87 5.99 -2.53
N ASN A 234 21.76 5.26 -2.41
CA ASN A 234 21.63 4.13 -1.52
C ASN A 234 21.22 2.88 -2.31
N GLY A 235 21.79 1.73 -1.95
CA GLY A 235 21.30 0.44 -2.42
C GLY A 235 19.93 0.14 -1.82
N ARG A 236 18.91 -0.06 -2.65
CA ARG A 236 17.58 -0.54 -2.26
C ARG A 236 17.50 -2.05 -2.47
N PHE A 237 17.22 -2.76 -1.40
CA PHE A 237 16.89 -4.18 -1.44
C PHE A 237 15.42 -4.37 -1.77
N LYS A 238 15.13 -5.34 -2.65
CA LYS A 238 13.82 -6.00 -2.63
C LYS A 238 13.76 -6.89 -1.38
N HIS A 239 12.61 -6.86 -0.71
CA HIS A 239 12.34 -7.61 0.52
C HIS A 239 12.27 -9.12 0.21
N LEU A 240 12.60 -9.96 1.19
CA LEU A 240 12.81 -11.40 0.98
C LEU A 240 11.57 -12.08 0.42
N TYR A 241 10.40 -11.72 0.93
CA TYR A 241 9.12 -12.25 0.45
C TYR A 241 8.86 -11.88 -1.02
N SER A 242 9.13 -10.64 -1.43
CA SER A 242 8.97 -10.20 -2.82
C SER A 242 9.91 -10.95 -3.78
N ILE A 243 11.12 -11.31 -3.33
CA ILE A 243 12.06 -12.13 -4.11
C ILE A 243 11.49 -13.54 -4.24
N TRP A 244 11.10 -14.15 -3.13
CA TRP A 244 10.50 -15.49 -3.10
C TRP A 244 9.26 -15.59 -4.00
N GLN A 245 8.35 -14.62 -3.90
CA GLN A 245 7.14 -14.58 -4.73
C GLN A 245 7.45 -14.49 -6.23
N LYS A 246 8.50 -13.75 -6.62
CA LYS A 246 8.98 -13.70 -8.01
C LYS A 246 9.63 -15.01 -8.46
N MET A 247 10.38 -15.68 -7.58
CA MET A 247 10.95 -17.00 -7.87
C MET A 247 9.84 -18.00 -8.19
N GLN A 248 8.78 -18.03 -7.36
CA GLN A 248 7.64 -18.93 -7.56
C GLN A 248 6.86 -18.59 -8.84
N ASN A 249 6.45 -17.33 -9.02
CA ASN A 249 5.60 -16.94 -10.15
C ASN A 249 6.28 -17.08 -11.51
N LYS A 250 7.62 -16.98 -11.58
CA LYS A 250 8.38 -17.07 -12.83
C LYS A 250 9.13 -18.40 -12.98
N GLN A 251 9.03 -19.29 -12.00
CA GLN A 251 9.81 -20.54 -11.92
C GLN A 251 11.31 -20.32 -12.14
N LYS A 252 11.84 -19.17 -11.71
CA LYS A 252 13.24 -18.78 -11.94
C LYS A 252 14.10 -19.09 -10.73
N LYS A 253 15.33 -19.54 -11.00
CA LYS A 253 16.35 -19.68 -9.95
C LYS A 253 16.74 -18.29 -9.45
N PHE A 254 17.17 -18.20 -8.18
CA PHE A 254 17.58 -16.93 -7.57
C PHE A 254 18.64 -16.18 -8.40
N ASN A 255 19.57 -16.90 -9.03
CA ASN A 255 20.64 -16.33 -9.86
C ASN A 255 20.13 -15.68 -11.16
N GLU A 256 18.90 -15.97 -11.58
CA GLU A 256 18.29 -15.47 -12.82
C GLU A 256 17.40 -14.24 -12.58
N ILE A 257 17.24 -13.81 -11.32
CA ILE A 257 16.50 -12.62 -10.97
C ILE A 257 17.45 -11.42 -10.98
N TYR A 258 17.69 -10.85 -12.16
CA TYR A 258 18.48 -9.64 -12.34
C TYR A 258 17.90 -8.41 -11.61
N ASP A 259 16.59 -8.43 -11.35
CA ASP A 259 15.85 -7.30 -10.74
C ASP A 259 15.95 -7.26 -9.20
N VAL A 260 16.77 -8.08 -8.53
CA VAL A 260 16.76 -8.13 -7.05
C VAL A 260 17.29 -6.83 -6.40
N PHE A 261 18.19 -6.13 -7.09
CA PHE A 261 18.88 -4.95 -6.59
C PHE A 261 18.48 -3.69 -7.39
N ALA A 262 18.07 -2.64 -6.68
CA ALA A 262 17.80 -1.33 -7.27
C ALA A 262 18.66 -0.26 -6.59
N MET A 263 19.06 0.77 -7.30
CA MET A 263 19.76 1.93 -6.74
C MET A 263 18.76 3.07 -6.55
N ARG A 264 18.64 3.56 -5.31
CA ARG A 264 17.83 4.73 -5.00
C ARG A 264 18.73 5.96 -5.02
N ILE A 265 18.32 6.98 -5.75
CA ILE A 265 18.95 8.29 -5.76
C ILE A 265 17.98 9.29 -5.14
N LEU A 266 18.41 9.96 -4.09
CA LEU A 266 17.67 11.03 -3.43
C LEU A 266 18.27 12.37 -3.84
N VAL A 267 17.41 13.28 -4.28
CA VAL A 267 17.78 14.64 -4.67
C VAL A 267 16.94 15.67 -3.89
N ASN A 268 17.25 16.95 -4.03
CA ASN A 268 16.57 18.01 -3.30
C ASN A 268 15.28 18.47 -4.00
N SER A 269 15.25 18.56 -5.34
CA SER A 269 14.09 19.06 -6.10
C SER A 269 13.57 18.09 -7.17
N ILE A 270 12.35 18.36 -7.67
CA ILE A 270 11.77 17.61 -8.80
C ILE A 270 12.58 17.84 -10.07
N SER A 271 13.02 19.08 -10.32
CA SER A 271 13.93 19.40 -11.43
C SER A 271 15.18 18.51 -11.40
N ASP A 272 15.80 18.35 -10.23
CA ASP A 272 17.00 17.53 -10.09
C ASP A 272 16.72 16.04 -10.33
N CYS A 273 15.48 15.58 -10.16
CA CYS A 273 15.11 14.21 -10.49
C CYS A 273 15.28 13.96 -12.00
N TYR A 274 14.80 14.89 -12.83
CA TYR A 274 14.89 14.79 -14.29
C TYR A 274 16.31 15.08 -14.80
N LYS A 275 17.04 16.02 -14.21
CA LYS A 275 18.46 16.22 -14.51
C LYS A 275 19.27 14.94 -14.24
N MET A 276 19.07 14.33 -13.07
CA MET A 276 19.71 13.06 -12.73
C MET A 276 19.30 11.92 -13.67
N LEU A 277 18.05 11.88 -14.13
CA LEU A 277 17.61 10.92 -15.16
C LEU A 277 18.42 11.11 -16.46
N GLY A 278 18.59 12.35 -16.90
CA GLY A 278 19.41 12.71 -18.06
C GLY A 278 20.85 12.22 -17.91
N VAL A 279 21.51 12.53 -16.79
CA VAL A 279 22.87 12.04 -16.47
C VAL A 279 22.95 10.52 -16.58
N ILE A 280 21.99 9.78 -16.02
CA ILE A 280 21.98 8.31 -16.06
C ILE A 280 21.81 7.79 -17.50
N HIS A 281 20.95 8.40 -18.30
CA HIS A 281 20.69 7.99 -19.70
C HIS A 281 21.84 8.35 -20.64
N THR A 282 22.60 9.41 -20.35
CA THR A 282 23.84 9.74 -21.05
C THR A 282 24.95 8.74 -20.74
N LEU A 283 25.07 8.33 -19.47
CA LEU A 283 26.07 7.36 -19.03
C LEU A 283 25.79 5.93 -19.50
N TRP A 284 24.51 5.54 -19.51
CA TRP A 284 24.11 4.16 -19.79
C TRP A 284 22.85 4.09 -20.65
N LYS A 285 22.90 3.23 -21.67
CA LYS A 285 21.78 2.98 -22.58
C LYS A 285 20.55 2.48 -21.79
N PRO A 286 19.39 3.13 -21.89
CA PRO A 286 18.16 2.67 -21.25
C PRO A 286 17.60 1.44 -21.95
N LYS A 287 17.02 0.53 -21.16
CA LYS A 287 16.28 -0.62 -21.68
C LYS A 287 14.88 -0.19 -22.09
N LYS A 288 14.50 -0.43 -23.35
CA LYS A 288 13.17 -0.09 -23.89
C LYS A 288 12.04 -0.66 -23.01
N GLY A 289 11.00 0.13 -22.79
CA GLY A 289 9.83 -0.24 -21.99
C GLY A 289 10.08 -0.40 -20.48
N ARG A 290 11.24 0.03 -19.97
CA ARG A 290 11.60 -0.03 -18.54
C ARG A 290 11.79 1.33 -17.88
N PHE A 291 11.29 2.38 -18.51
CA PHE A 291 11.14 3.70 -17.91
C PHE A 291 9.71 3.89 -17.40
N LYS A 292 9.55 4.45 -16.20
CA LYS A 292 8.25 4.83 -15.63
C LYS A 292 8.41 6.13 -14.85
N ASP A 293 7.59 7.11 -15.18
CA ASP A 293 7.55 8.38 -14.48
C ASP A 293 6.36 8.43 -13.51
N PHE A 294 6.60 8.03 -12.26
CA PHE A 294 5.60 8.15 -11.20
C PHE A 294 5.61 9.54 -10.54
N ILE A 295 6.42 10.49 -10.99
CA ILE A 295 6.34 11.88 -10.50
C ILE A 295 5.19 12.58 -11.21
N SER A 296 5.14 12.50 -12.54
CA SER A 296 4.02 13.03 -13.34
C SER A 296 2.76 12.19 -13.18
N THR A 297 2.92 10.87 -12.99
CA THR A 297 1.80 9.93 -12.81
C THR A 297 1.90 9.17 -11.47
N PRO A 298 1.58 9.82 -10.32
CA PRO A 298 1.67 9.19 -9.02
C PRO A 298 0.79 7.94 -8.92
N LYS A 299 1.24 6.94 -8.15
CA LYS A 299 0.39 5.78 -7.84
C LYS A 299 -0.77 6.18 -6.90
N PRO A 300 -1.85 5.37 -6.80
CA PRO A 300 -3.01 5.64 -5.96
C PRO A 300 -2.70 5.86 -4.48
N ASN A 301 -1.59 5.30 -4.01
CA ASN A 301 -1.11 5.47 -2.64
C ASN A 301 -0.15 6.67 -2.47
N GLY A 302 -0.14 7.60 -3.42
CA GLY A 302 0.72 8.79 -3.41
C GLY A 302 2.19 8.52 -3.75
N TYR A 303 2.56 7.30 -4.13
CA TYR A 303 3.96 6.97 -4.43
C TYR A 303 4.47 7.73 -5.67
N ARG A 304 5.56 8.48 -5.48
CA ARG A 304 6.26 9.26 -6.52
C ARG A 304 7.74 8.88 -6.62
N ALA A 305 8.20 8.65 -7.86
CA ALA A 305 9.60 8.43 -8.24
C ALA A 305 9.75 8.22 -9.75
N LEU A 306 10.91 8.54 -10.32
CA LEU A 306 11.31 8.09 -11.65
C LEU A 306 11.97 6.72 -11.54
N HIS A 307 11.51 5.75 -12.33
CA HIS A 307 12.11 4.42 -12.42
C HIS A 307 12.69 4.25 -13.82
N THR A 308 13.96 3.85 -13.90
CA THR A 308 14.59 3.50 -15.17
C THR A 308 15.45 2.26 -15.00
N THR A 309 15.47 1.37 -15.99
CA THR A 309 16.43 0.25 -16.04
C THR A 309 17.42 0.50 -17.18
N VAL A 310 18.70 0.45 -16.88
CA VAL A 310 19.78 0.69 -17.86
C VAL A 310 20.75 -0.49 -17.93
N PHE A 311 21.48 -0.58 -19.03
CA PHE A 311 22.63 -1.48 -19.16
C PHE A 311 23.84 -0.82 -18.48
N GLY A 312 24.01 -1.10 -17.19
CA GLY A 312 25.04 -0.52 -16.36
C GLY A 312 26.44 -1.11 -16.61
N PRO A 313 27.42 -0.79 -15.73
CA PRO A 313 28.76 -1.35 -15.81
C PRO A 313 28.74 -2.90 -15.87
N GLU A 314 29.68 -3.49 -16.60
CA GLU A 314 29.81 -4.96 -16.75
C GLU A 314 28.59 -5.63 -17.40
N LYS A 315 27.83 -4.89 -18.23
CA LYS A 315 26.59 -5.34 -18.90
C LYS A 315 25.50 -5.83 -17.94
N LYS A 316 25.60 -5.51 -16.64
CA LYS A 316 24.57 -5.81 -15.64
C LYS A 316 23.41 -4.85 -15.79
N LEU A 317 22.18 -5.36 -15.72
CA LEU A 317 20.98 -4.52 -15.68
C LEU A 317 20.88 -3.86 -14.29
N ILE A 318 20.71 -2.55 -14.26
CA ILE A 318 20.56 -1.78 -13.02
C ILE A 318 19.26 -0.99 -13.08
N GLU A 319 18.39 -1.21 -12.09
CA GLU A 319 17.18 -0.41 -11.87
C GLU A 319 17.51 0.80 -10.99
N PHE A 320 17.36 2.02 -11.52
CA PHE A 320 17.48 3.27 -10.77
C PHE A 320 16.09 3.79 -10.36
N GLN A 321 15.99 4.27 -9.13
CA GLN A 321 14.82 4.93 -8.57
C GLN A 321 15.22 6.32 -8.09
N ILE A 322 14.84 7.36 -8.83
CA ILE A 322 15.19 8.75 -8.54
C ILE A 322 13.97 9.43 -7.93
N ARG A 323 14.14 10.14 -6.82
CA ARG A 323 13.06 10.91 -6.17
C ARG A 323 13.63 11.96 -5.23
N THR A 324 12.80 12.90 -4.79
CA THR A 324 13.22 13.86 -3.76
C THR A 324 13.29 13.21 -2.37
N LYS A 325 13.99 13.85 -1.43
CA LYS A 325 13.98 13.46 -0.01
C LYS A 325 12.55 13.43 0.56
N GLN A 326 11.72 14.41 0.22
CA GLN A 326 10.30 14.45 0.63
C GLN A 326 9.51 13.27 0.05
N MET A 327 9.59 13.03 -1.26
CA MET A 327 8.94 11.87 -1.90
C MET A 327 9.44 10.53 -1.31
N HIS A 328 10.67 10.51 -0.80
CA HIS A 328 11.18 9.34 -0.11
C HIS A 328 10.51 9.09 1.22
N GLU A 329 10.36 10.12 2.05
CA GLU A 329 9.63 10.01 3.32
C GLU A 329 8.18 9.61 3.09
N GLU A 330 7.50 10.26 2.14
CA GLU A 330 6.13 9.92 1.72
C GLU A 330 6.03 8.46 1.27
N ALA A 331 6.99 7.95 0.50
CA ALA A 331 6.97 6.57 0.05
C ALA A 331 7.28 5.53 1.15
N ILE A 332 7.96 5.91 2.24
CA ILE A 332 8.22 4.99 3.37
C ILE A 332 7.02 4.96 4.31
N PHE A 333 6.52 6.14 4.66
CA PHE A 333 5.56 6.33 5.74
C PHE A 333 4.12 6.46 5.22
N GLY A 334 3.93 6.68 3.92
CA GLY A 334 2.62 6.79 3.29
C GLY A 334 1.81 7.90 3.89
N ILE A 335 0.55 7.60 4.20
CA ILE A 335 -0.37 8.51 4.88
C ILE A 335 0.18 9.06 6.22
N ALA A 336 1.08 8.32 6.90
CA ALA A 336 1.69 8.79 8.15
C ALA A 336 2.65 9.98 7.95
N SER A 337 3.19 10.18 6.75
CA SER A 337 3.99 11.37 6.44
C SER A 337 3.13 12.64 6.33
N HIS A 338 1.89 12.51 5.87
CA HIS A 338 0.95 13.63 5.71
C HIS A 338 0.45 14.15 7.07
N TRP A 339 0.36 13.31 8.11
CA TRP A 339 -0.11 13.75 9.44
C TRP A 339 0.84 14.71 10.16
N ARG A 340 2.12 14.73 9.78
CA ARG A 340 3.11 15.64 10.34
C ARG A 340 2.95 17.08 9.81
N TYR A 341 2.39 17.24 8.61
CA TYR A 341 2.11 18.53 8.00
C TYR A 341 0.60 18.74 8.03
N LYS A 342 0.11 19.59 8.93
CA LYS A 342 -1.31 19.98 9.07
C LYS A 342 -1.87 20.69 7.82
N ASN A 343 -1.80 20.08 6.64
CA ASN A 343 -2.42 20.56 5.41
C ASN A 343 -3.50 19.57 4.98
N PRO A 344 -4.78 19.84 5.30
CA PRO A 344 -5.93 19.01 4.93
C PRO A 344 -6.28 19.08 3.43
N THR A 345 -5.46 19.73 2.61
CA THR A 345 -5.79 20.09 1.22
C THR A 345 -5.41 19.05 0.18
N GLN A 346 -4.65 18.01 0.52
CA GLN A 346 -4.55 16.87 -0.38
C GLN A 346 -5.69 15.90 -0.08
N PRO A 347 -6.65 15.73 -1.01
CA PRO A 347 -7.76 14.82 -0.81
C PRO A 347 -7.18 13.44 -0.52
N TYR A 348 -7.64 12.86 0.59
CA TYR A 348 -7.48 11.45 0.92
C TYR A 348 -7.58 10.64 -0.37
N SER A 349 -6.62 9.73 -0.59
CA SER A 349 -6.50 9.02 -1.86
C SER A 349 -7.87 8.50 -2.30
N LYS A 350 -8.32 8.88 -3.51
CA LYS A 350 -9.64 8.63 -4.13
C LYS A 350 -10.31 7.30 -3.78
N TRP A 351 -9.52 6.25 -3.53
CA TRP A 351 -10.01 4.95 -3.07
C TRP A 351 -10.69 4.98 -1.68
N MET A 352 -10.32 5.86 -0.75
CA MET A 352 -10.97 6.01 0.56
C MET A 352 -12.39 6.54 0.40
N ASP A 353 -12.56 7.55 -0.45
CA ASP A 353 -13.88 8.05 -0.82
C ASP A 353 -14.68 6.98 -1.56
N ASP A 354 -14.03 6.19 -2.42
CA ASP A 354 -14.65 5.04 -3.07
C ASP A 354 -15.11 3.98 -2.04
N VAL A 355 -14.34 3.70 -0.99
CA VAL A 355 -14.73 2.78 0.11
C VAL A 355 -15.99 3.28 0.81
N LEU A 356 -16.00 4.55 1.24
CA LEU A 356 -17.15 5.14 1.92
C LEU A 356 -18.39 5.18 1.01
N ARG A 357 -18.20 5.50 -0.27
CA ARG A 357 -19.28 5.50 -1.28
C ARG A 357 -19.82 4.09 -1.52
N ILE A 358 -18.95 3.07 -1.62
CA ILE A 358 -19.36 1.67 -1.78
C ILE A 358 -20.14 1.22 -0.54
N GLN A 359 -19.72 1.62 0.67
CA GLN A 359 -20.43 1.30 1.91
C GLN A 359 -21.86 1.87 1.91
N ARG A 360 -22.02 3.17 1.58
CA ARG A 360 -23.34 3.82 1.51
C ARG A 360 -24.28 3.13 0.52
N ASN A 361 -23.74 2.57 -0.56
CA ASN A 361 -24.51 1.98 -1.67
C ASN A 361 -24.59 0.44 -1.65
N ALA A 362 -24.05 -0.23 -0.64
CA ALA A 362 -24.07 -1.69 -0.54
C ALA A 362 -25.32 -2.19 0.19
N LYS A 363 -26.02 -3.16 -0.40
CA LYS A 363 -27.24 -3.73 0.20
C LYS A 363 -26.96 -4.70 1.35
N ASN A 364 -25.82 -5.40 1.30
CA ASN A 364 -25.39 -6.36 2.33
C ASN A 364 -23.86 -6.56 2.29
N SER A 365 -23.29 -7.25 3.30
CA SER A 365 -21.84 -7.46 3.41
C SER A 365 -21.24 -8.27 2.24
N LYS A 366 -21.99 -9.19 1.62
CA LYS A 366 -21.51 -9.96 0.45
C LYS A 366 -21.41 -9.09 -0.81
N ASP A 367 -22.40 -8.25 -1.07
CA ASP A 367 -22.39 -7.28 -2.18
C ASP A 367 -21.30 -6.23 -2.00
N TYR A 368 -21.12 -5.74 -0.76
CA TYR A 368 -20.02 -4.84 -0.39
C TYR A 368 -18.66 -5.43 -0.75
N MET A 369 -18.38 -6.66 -0.30
CA MET A 369 -17.09 -7.32 -0.54
C MET A 369 -16.83 -7.65 -2.00
N LYS A 370 -17.88 -8.00 -2.76
CA LYS A 370 -17.74 -8.22 -4.21
C LYS A 370 -17.28 -6.94 -4.89
N LYS A 371 -17.99 -5.82 -4.67
CA LYS A 371 -17.64 -4.50 -5.23
C LYS A 371 -16.24 -4.07 -4.81
N LEU A 372 -15.92 -4.23 -3.53
CA LEU A 372 -14.64 -3.82 -2.98
C LEU A 372 -13.45 -4.65 -3.50
N LYS A 373 -13.61 -5.97 -3.71
CA LYS A 373 -12.59 -6.82 -4.37
C LYS A 373 -12.33 -6.41 -5.82
N PHE A 374 -13.39 -6.11 -6.58
CA PHE A 374 -13.23 -5.72 -7.98
C PHE A 374 -12.56 -4.37 -8.14
N ASP A 375 -12.91 -3.40 -7.29
CA ASP A 375 -12.49 -2.00 -7.46
C ASP A 375 -11.21 -1.64 -6.69
N ILE A 376 -10.85 -2.33 -5.59
CA ILE A 376 -9.71 -1.95 -4.71
C ILE A 376 -8.54 -2.92 -4.72
N PHE A 377 -8.78 -4.23 -4.87
CA PHE A 377 -7.76 -5.26 -4.67
C PHE A 377 -7.08 -5.80 -5.95
N ASN A 378 -7.60 -5.48 -7.13
CA ASN A 378 -6.93 -5.84 -8.37
C ASN A 378 -5.73 -4.91 -8.60
N ASP A 379 -4.61 -5.48 -9.07
CA ASP A 379 -3.51 -4.69 -9.61
C ASP A 379 -4.07 -3.66 -10.59
N ARG A 380 -3.63 -2.40 -10.49
CA ARG A 380 -4.16 -1.29 -11.30
C ARG A 380 -3.25 -1.01 -12.49
N ILE A 381 -3.85 -0.63 -13.61
CA ILE A 381 -3.21 -0.10 -14.81
C ILE A 381 -3.55 1.39 -14.92
N PHE A 382 -2.58 2.17 -15.37
CA PHE A 382 -2.76 3.57 -15.72
C PHE A 382 -2.83 3.69 -17.22
N VAL A 383 -3.89 4.28 -17.73
CA VAL A 383 -4.11 4.55 -19.15
C VAL A 383 -4.31 6.05 -19.34
N PHE A 384 -3.88 6.57 -20.48
CA PHE A 384 -3.85 7.99 -20.77
C PHE A 384 -5.00 8.38 -21.68
N THR A 385 -5.57 9.57 -21.46
CA THR A 385 -6.43 10.24 -22.44
C THR A 385 -5.58 10.94 -23.50
N PRO A 386 -6.12 11.29 -24.68
CA PRO A 386 -5.41 12.09 -25.68
C PRO A 386 -4.93 13.46 -25.17
N LYS A 387 -5.58 13.98 -24.12
CA LYS A 387 -5.21 15.25 -23.46
C LYS A 387 -4.10 15.09 -22.42
N GLY A 388 -3.63 13.87 -22.17
CA GLY A 388 -2.58 13.56 -21.21
C GLY A 388 -3.07 13.22 -19.79
N ASP A 389 -4.39 13.29 -19.52
CA ASP A 389 -4.93 12.90 -18.23
C ASP A 389 -4.77 11.40 -17.98
N VAL A 390 -4.46 11.03 -16.73
CA VAL A 390 -4.28 9.64 -16.32
C VAL A 390 -5.56 9.09 -15.71
N VAL A 391 -6.00 7.94 -16.23
CA VAL A 391 -7.15 7.20 -15.72
C VAL A 391 -6.68 5.88 -15.12
N ASP A 392 -7.05 5.67 -13.85
CA ASP A 392 -6.80 4.44 -13.09
C ASP A 392 -7.92 3.42 -13.35
N LEU A 393 -7.51 2.22 -13.76
CA LEU A 393 -8.39 1.07 -14.00
C LEU A 393 -7.81 -0.23 -13.41
N PRO A 394 -8.63 -1.23 -13.08
CA PRO A 394 -8.12 -2.55 -12.70
C PRO A 394 -7.46 -3.29 -13.88
N ILE A 395 -6.51 -4.18 -13.62
CA ILE A 395 -5.92 -5.07 -14.63
C ILE A 395 -7.01 -5.83 -15.38
N GLY A 396 -6.89 -5.86 -16.70
CA GLY A 396 -7.84 -6.50 -17.58
C GLY A 396 -9.11 -5.68 -17.83
N ALA A 397 -9.15 -4.42 -17.40
CA ALA A 397 -10.13 -3.45 -17.85
C ALA A 397 -10.05 -3.24 -19.36
N THR A 398 -11.17 -2.77 -19.91
CA THR A 398 -11.40 -2.61 -21.35
C THR A 398 -11.65 -1.14 -21.71
N PRO A 399 -11.62 -0.75 -23.00
CA PRO A 399 -12.00 0.61 -23.40
C PRO A 399 -13.37 1.07 -22.91
N VAL A 400 -14.34 0.15 -22.73
CA VAL A 400 -15.65 0.49 -22.15
C VAL A 400 -15.53 0.86 -20.68
N ASP A 401 -14.69 0.15 -19.92
CA ASP A 401 -14.39 0.51 -18.52
C ASP A 401 -13.75 1.90 -18.44
N PHE A 402 -12.82 2.20 -19.34
CA PHE A 402 -12.20 3.53 -19.46
C PHE A 402 -13.23 4.62 -19.78
N ALA A 403 -14.09 4.39 -20.78
CA ALA A 403 -15.12 5.35 -21.19
C ALA A 403 -16.03 5.76 -20.02
N TYR A 404 -16.52 4.79 -19.24
CA TYR A 404 -17.36 5.05 -18.07
C TYR A 404 -16.61 5.71 -16.91
N GLN A 405 -15.29 5.51 -16.82
CA GLN A 405 -14.44 6.13 -15.82
C GLN A 405 -14.16 7.60 -16.15
N VAL A 406 -14.09 7.95 -17.44
CA VAL A 406 -13.97 9.35 -17.91
C VAL A 406 -15.30 10.08 -17.73
N HIS A 407 -16.39 9.56 -18.29
CA HIS A 407 -17.72 10.14 -18.12
C HIS A 407 -18.83 9.15 -18.46
N THR A 408 -19.95 9.21 -17.73
CA THR A 408 -21.08 8.28 -17.95
C THR A 408 -21.66 8.43 -19.36
N GLU A 409 -21.72 9.65 -19.89
CA GLU A 409 -22.23 9.88 -21.25
C GLU A 409 -21.29 9.31 -22.33
N ILE A 410 -19.97 9.44 -22.14
CA ILE A 410 -18.96 8.86 -23.05
C ILE A 410 -19.10 7.34 -23.04
N GLY A 411 -19.24 6.73 -21.86
CA GLY A 411 -19.53 5.29 -21.72
C GLY A 411 -20.80 4.85 -22.45
N ASN A 412 -21.89 5.62 -22.33
CA ASN A 412 -23.18 5.29 -22.98
C ASN A 412 -23.13 5.43 -24.50
N LYS A 413 -22.37 6.39 -25.02
CA LYS A 413 -22.27 6.72 -26.46
C LYS A 413 -21.03 6.10 -27.15
N CYS A 414 -20.20 5.35 -26.44
CA CYS A 414 -18.99 4.70 -26.94
C CYS A 414 -19.31 3.73 -28.09
N VAL A 415 -18.63 3.82 -29.23
CA VAL A 415 -18.78 2.92 -30.38
C VAL A 415 -17.52 2.12 -30.64
N ASN A 416 -16.38 2.80 -30.69
CA ASN A 416 -15.06 2.21 -30.93
C ASN A 416 -14.02 2.85 -30.00
N ALA A 417 -12.85 2.25 -29.94
CA ALA A 417 -11.72 2.79 -29.22
C ALA A 417 -10.48 2.80 -30.09
N ILE A 418 -9.67 3.85 -29.97
CA ILE A 418 -8.32 3.90 -30.50
C ILE A 418 -7.38 3.70 -29.31
N VAL A 419 -6.52 2.70 -29.37
CA VAL A 419 -5.51 2.43 -28.35
C VAL A 419 -4.12 2.53 -29.00
N ASN A 420 -3.31 3.49 -28.54
CA ASN A 420 -1.99 3.78 -29.11
C ASN A 420 -2.05 3.97 -30.64
N GLU A 421 -2.92 4.87 -31.10
CA GLU A 421 -3.11 5.24 -32.52
C GLU A 421 -3.68 4.13 -33.42
N LYS A 422 -4.08 2.99 -32.85
CA LYS A 422 -4.71 1.88 -33.59
C LYS A 422 -6.15 1.67 -33.15
N ILE A 423 -7.05 1.51 -34.12
CA ILE A 423 -8.45 1.14 -33.84
C ILE A 423 -8.45 -0.28 -33.29
N GLU A 424 -9.00 -0.42 -32.08
CA GLU A 424 -9.04 -1.67 -31.32
C GLU A 424 -10.48 -2.02 -30.91
N ARG A 425 -10.71 -3.29 -30.61
CA ARG A 425 -12.02 -3.77 -30.16
C ARG A 425 -12.32 -3.27 -28.74
N LEU A 426 -13.61 -3.08 -28.45
CA LEU A 426 -14.07 -2.64 -27.14
C LEU A 426 -13.84 -3.65 -26.00
N ASP A 427 -13.58 -4.92 -26.32
CA ASP A 427 -13.22 -5.98 -25.38
C ASP A 427 -11.71 -6.18 -25.22
N THR A 428 -10.88 -5.44 -25.96
CA THR A 428 -9.42 -5.47 -25.85
C THR A 428 -9.00 -5.11 -24.43
N LYS A 429 -8.11 -5.92 -23.85
CA LYS A 429 -7.57 -5.67 -22.50
C LYS A 429 -6.54 -4.55 -22.56
N LEU A 430 -6.82 -3.47 -21.86
CA LEU A 430 -5.91 -2.34 -21.72
C LEU A 430 -4.67 -2.73 -20.92
N LYS A 431 -3.55 -2.12 -21.27
CA LYS A 431 -2.25 -2.26 -20.61
C LYS A 431 -1.83 -0.94 -19.99
N ASN A 432 -0.94 -1.05 -19.01
CA ASN A 432 -0.39 0.12 -18.36
C ASN A 432 0.45 0.94 -19.34
N GLY A 433 0.10 2.20 -19.53
CA GLY A 433 0.76 3.13 -20.43
C GLY A 433 0.02 3.37 -21.74
N ASP A 434 -1.08 2.67 -21.99
CA ASP A 434 -1.84 2.83 -23.23
C ASP A 434 -2.51 4.20 -23.31
N LEU A 435 -2.40 4.86 -24.46
CA LEU A 435 -3.17 6.04 -24.82
C LEU A 435 -4.51 5.58 -25.40
N VAL A 436 -5.62 5.92 -24.75
CA VAL A 436 -6.97 5.46 -25.12
C VAL A 436 -7.83 6.65 -25.50
N GLU A 437 -8.29 6.64 -26.74
CA GLU A 437 -9.30 7.57 -27.25
C GLU A 437 -10.61 6.80 -27.48
N ILE A 438 -11.72 7.35 -26.99
CA ILE A 438 -13.04 6.76 -27.17
C ILE A 438 -13.77 7.50 -28.27
N ILE A 439 -14.15 6.77 -29.31
CA ILE A 439 -15.00 7.29 -30.38
C ILE A 439 -16.44 7.16 -29.90
N THR A 440 -17.13 8.31 -29.83
CA THR A 440 -18.54 8.37 -29.42
C THR A 440 -19.42 8.77 -30.58
N GLU A 441 -20.67 8.33 -30.57
CA GLU A 441 -21.67 8.69 -31.57
C GLU A 441 -22.87 9.36 -30.92
N LYS A 442 -23.26 10.54 -31.43
CA LYS A 442 -24.31 11.37 -30.84
C LYS A 442 -25.69 10.70 -30.86
N ASN A 443 -25.97 9.93 -31.93
CA ASN A 443 -27.27 9.27 -32.16
C ASN A 443 -27.41 7.92 -31.44
N ARG A 444 -26.35 7.48 -30.75
CA ARG A 444 -26.38 6.22 -30.02
C ARG A 444 -27.32 6.33 -28.82
N LYS A 445 -28.40 5.53 -28.85
CA LYS A 445 -29.44 5.52 -27.80
C LYS A 445 -28.90 5.09 -26.42
N GLY A 446 -27.88 4.26 -26.39
CA GLY A 446 -27.20 3.89 -25.14
C GLY A 446 -26.23 2.72 -25.26
N PRO A 447 -25.77 2.19 -24.12
CA PRO A 447 -24.78 1.12 -24.08
C PRO A 447 -25.34 -0.23 -24.54
N ASN A 448 -24.47 -1.10 -25.06
CA ASN A 448 -24.85 -2.47 -25.39
C ASN A 448 -24.78 -3.35 -24.13
N ILE A 449 -25.82 -4.16 -23.91
CA ILE A 449 -25.94 -5.07 -22.77
C ILE A 449 -24.86 -6.16 -22.80
N ASP A 450 -24.44 -6.60 -23.97
CA ASP A 450 -23.41 -7.63 -24.14
C ASP A 450 -22.06 -7.22 -23.54
N TRP A 451 -21.81 -5.92 -23.37
CA TRP A 451 -20.61 -5.43 -22.70
C TRP A 451 -20.47 -5.96 -21.28
N LEU A 452 -21.57 -6.33 -20.60
CA LEU A 452 -21.55 -6.99 -19.29
C LEU A 452 -20.70 -8.27 -19.25
N LYS A 453 -20.47 -8.92 -20.40
CA LYS A 453 -19.64 -10.12 -20.52
C LYS A 453 -18.15 -9.84 -20.29
N PHE A 454 -17.65 -8.66 -20.70
CA PHE A 454 -16.22 -8.37 -20.68
C PHE A 454 -15.81 -7.21 -19.76
N VAL A 455 -16.69 -6.24 -19.48
CA VAL A 455 -16.37 -5.10 -18.60
C VAL A 455 -15.97 -5.58 -17.19
N LYS A 456 -15.01 -4.89 -16.57
CA LYS A 456 -14.48 -5.26 -15.26
C LYS A 456 -15.04 -4.43 -14.13
N THR A 457 -15.11 -3.12 -14.30
CA THR A 457 -15.42 -2.15 -13.25
C THR A 457 -16.89 -2.22 -12.81
N SER A 458 -17.13 -1.97 -11.52
CA SER A 458 -18.50 -1.90 -10.99
C SER A 458 -19.28 -0.74 -11.60
N ILE A 459 -18.61 0.38 -11.90
CA ILE A 459 -19.21 1.59 -12.47
C ILE A 459 -19.80 1.30 -13.85
N ALA A 460 -19.03 0.71 -14.76
CA ALA A 460 -19.52 0.32 -16.08
C ALA A 460 -20.69 -0.67 -15.96
N LYS A 461 -20.54 -1.73 -15.16
CA LYS A 461 -21.60 -2.73 -14.94
C LYS A 461 -22.90 -2.13 -14.43
N ASN A 462 -22.83 -1.22 -13.46
CA ASN A 462 -24.00 -0.62 -12.85
C ASN A 462 -24.71 0.31 -13.83
N ASN A 463 -23.98 1.14 -14.58
CA ASN A 463 -24.57 2.02 -15.59
C ASN A 463 -25.23 1.24 -16.73
N ILE A 464 -24.58 0.21 -17.26
CA ILE A 464 -25.13 -0.66 -18.30
C ILE A 464 -26.40 -1.37 -17.80
N LYS A 465 -26.37 -1.93 -16.58
CA LYS A 465 -27.55 -2.57 -15.97
C LYS A 465 -28.70 -1.59 -15.72
N LYS A 466 -28.39 -0.38 -15.25
CA LYS A 466 -29.39 0.68 -15.02
C LYS A 466 -30.08 1.05 -16.33
N TYR A 467 -29.33 1.22 -17.42
CA TYR A 467 -29.89 1.46 -18.74
C TYR A 467 -30.76 0.30 -19.23
N ALA A 468 -30.27 -0.93 -19.13
CA ALA A 468 -31.02 -2.14 -19.54
C ALA A 468 -32.33 -2.31 -18.76
N LYS A 469 -32.34 -1.94 -17.47
CA LYS A 469 -33.55 -1.98 -16.62
C LYS A 469 -34.56 -0.92 -17.04
N ASN A 470 -34.09 0.30 -17.32
CA ASN A 470 -34.95 1.41 -17.75
C ASN A 470 -35.59 1.18 -19.13
N GLN A 471 -34.93 0.39 -20.00
CA GLN A 471 -35.45 0.04 -21.33
C GLN A 471 -36.37 -1.21 -21.33
N GLY A 472 -36.66 -1.80 -20.16
CA GLY A 472 -37.49 -3.00 -20.06
C GLY A 472 -36.84 -4.31 -20.54
N ILE A 473 -35.57 -4.28 -20.96
CA ILE A 473 -34.85 -5.41 -21.58
C ILE A 473 -34.44 -6.49 -20.54
N PHE A 474 -34.58 -6.18 -19.24
CA PHE A 474 -34.20 -7.09 -18.16
C PHE A 474 -35.12 -8.32 -18.02
N SER A 475 -36.40 -8.23 -18.43
CA SER A 475 -37.35 -9.34 -18.37
C SER A 475 -37.04 -10.45 -19.39
N THR A 476 -36.48 -10.08 -20.55
CA THR A 476 -36.12 -11.00 -21.65
C THR A 476 -34.83 -11.77 -21.39
N LEU A 477 -34.02 -11.37 -20.40
CA LEU A 477 -32.70 -11.94 -20.13
C LEU A 477 -32.72 -13.08 -19.10
N ILE A 478 -33.68 -13.09 -18.18
CA ILE A 478 -33.81 -14.17 -17.17
C ILE A 478 -34.15 -15.52 -17.84
N SER A 479 -34.81 -15.51 -19.01
CA SER A 479 -35.09 -16.72 -19.80
C SER A 479 -33.87 -17.24 -20.57
N LYS A 480 -32.96 -16.36 -21.04
CA LYS A 480 -31.79 -16.76 -21.84
C LYS A 480 -30.56 -17.18 -21.05
N ILE A 481 -30.51 -16.93 -19.74
CA ILE A 481 -29.38 -17.34 -18.87
C ILE A 481 -29.67 -18.69 -18.17
N LYS A 482 -30.89 -19.21 -18.28
CA LYS A 482 -31.29 -20.51 -17.71
C LYS A 482 -31.18 -21.71 -18.67
N HIS A 483 -30.69 -21.52 -19.89
CA HIS A 483 -30.43 -22.58 -20.86
C HIS A 483 -28.97 -22.62 -21.27
#